data_AF-A0A485KHR1-F1
#
_entry.id   AF-A0A485KHR1-F1
#
_cell.length_a   1.000
_cell.length_b   1.000
_cell.length_c   1.000
_cell.angle_alpha   90.00
_cell.angle_beta   90.00
_cell.angle_gamma   90.00
#
_symmetry.space_group_name_H-M   'P 1'
#
loop_
_entity.id
_entity.type
_entity.pdbx_description
1 polymer ?
#
loop_
_entity_poly.entity_id
_entity_poly.type
_entity_poly.pdbx_seq_one_letter_code
_entity_poly.pdbx_strand_id
1 'polypeptide(L)'
;MTALLQRVYNNTTFPFSPTDTLSNDIFLKHIPTATYAIRYPLALPANLSDDHCLTTLIRFPGEIYYGRGVRQYICAFLAAANQTAFIEANASICQHEMILGAPLADGCLWLTPSSSLPPSGDANNPTTDHHSFVVYFARQSTESPVFAWFKFTFRTLLTLYILHLVWSLYFCHYIVLMDNLRHSAAGNPLLVHDGPPITSFVVVVGDPTYFILSHPTVSFILVLDVWLSAVYFGLATIHVSQMQEMGHYVLGCFYGSRTVWFAYFTMRVVAVLVKQLHLEHRFASVDPGILAVAVVVYAGPLAWLFSNSFGSSIFHFLWSLVGTSSQQLTTIEIFPGIVFAVSLLGSFPIGYSMALAWWSDRQSAKSVAPLNPSQFASATYNDFKQRFLLFLRSIFRSTNETEDKTLSVGGTLHRLFRQHAGYRKLPLFSLRASDCFVECRDANKIIVKKLRLSLLAGLDRQEDQGSDTAIRLCPIDHLQSFCTINMDSCLVVAQTTSMQGPTVSLSKSLLLHIGASQCEWVL
;
A
#
# COMPACT_ATOMS: atom_id res chain seq x y z
N MET A 1 -12.54 -0.40 35.87
CA MET A 1 -12.01 0.31 34.69
C MET A 1 -12.38 1.80 34.70
N THR A 2 -13.66 2.17 34.66
CA THR A 2 -14.10 3.58 34.61
C THR A 2 -13.45 4.49 35.66
N ALA A 3 -13.42 4.06 36.93
CA ALA A 3 -12.82 4.86 38.01
C ALA A 3 -11.33 5.19 37.78
N LEU A 4 -10.57 4.28 37.16
CA LEU A 4 -9.19 4.53 36.75
C LEU A 4 -9.15 5.60 35.65
N LEU A 5 -9.97 5.45 34.62
CA LEU A 5 -10.01 6.36 33.48
C LEU A 5 -10.47 7.76 33.91
N GLN A 6 -11.53 7.87 34.72
CA GLN A 6 -12.00 9.15 35.26
C GLN A 6 -10.95 9.80 36.19
N ARG A 7 -10.16 9.00 36.92
CA ARG A 7 -9.04 9.54 37.71
C ARG A 7 -7.92 10.10 36.84
N VAL A 8 -7.61 9.45 35.72
CA VAL A 8 -6.57 9.90 34.78
C VAL A 8 -7.04 11.07 33.93
N TYR A 9 -8.31 11.08 33.52
CA TYR A 9 -8.95 12.07 32.66
C TYR A 9 -9.99 12.87 33.45
N ASN A 10 -9.50 13.71 34.36
CA ASN A 10 -10.33 14.59 35.18
C ASN A 10 -10.10 16.05 34.77
N ASN A 11 -10.81 16.98 35.40
CA ASN A 11 -10.74 18.40 35.06
C ASN A 11 -9.37 19.08 35.34
N THR A 12 -8.44 18.42 36.04
CA THR A 12 -7.08 18.92 36.27
C THR A 12 -6.09 18.45 35.20
N THR A 13 -6.21 17.20 34.75
CA THR A 13 -5.30 16.59 33.78
C THR A 13 -5.79 16.70 32.35
N PHE A 14 -7.10 16.80 32.16
CA PHE A 14 -7.78 17.01 30.89
C PHE A 14 -8.84 18.11 31.07
N PRO A 15 -8.43 19.37 31.32
CA PRO A 15 -9.34 20.47 31.67
C PRO A 15 -10.30 20.80 30.53
N PHE A 16 -11.57 21.03 30.83
CA PHE A 16 -12.56 21.50 29.85
C PHE A 16 -13.00 22.93 30.21
N SER A 17 -12.76 23.89 29.31
CA SER A 17 -13.18 25.27 29.46
C SER A 17 -14.30 25.60 28.46
N PRO A 18 -15.56 25.74 28.91
CA PRO A 18 -16.68 26.02 28.01
C PRO A 18 -16.59 27.39 27.32
N THR A 19 -15.76 28.30 27.84
CA THR A 19 -15.57 29.66 27.31
C THR A 19 -14.42 29.78 26.33
N ASP A 20 -13.53 28.78 26.26
CA ASP A 20 -12.35 28.80 25.40
C ASP A 20 -12.28 27.53 24.56
N THR A 21 -12.99 27.55 23.43
CA THR A 21 -13.06 26.42 22.50
C THR A 21 -11.75 26.16 21.76
N LEU A 22 -10.81 27.12 21.76
CA LEU A 22 -9.50 27.00 21.12
C LEU A 22 -8.46 26.28 22.00
N SER A 23 -8.64 26.27 23.32
CA SER A 23 -7.74 25.58 24.26
C SER A 23 -8.24 24.20 24.74
N ASN A 24 -9.44 23.80 24.30
CA ASN A 24 -9.97 22.49 24.65
C ASN A 24 -9.39 21.40 23.75
N ASP A 25 -8.37 20.71 24.27
CA ASP A 25 -7.91 19.47 23.67
C ASP A 25 -9.08 18.46 23.59
N ILE A 26 -9.21 17.80 22.46
CA ILE A 26 -10.22 16.77 22.17
C ILE A 26 -9.65 15.39 22.46
N PHE A 27 -8.35 15.20 22.26
CA PHE A 27 -7.65 13.94 22.47
C PHE A 27 -6.54 14.10 23.52
N LEU A 28 -6.47 13.16 24.48
CA LEU A 28 -5.36 13.09 25.42
C LEU A 28 -4.88 11.65 25.63
N LYS A 29 -3.57 11.43 25.49
CA LYS A 29 -2.93 10.13 25.76
C LYS A 29 -2.12 10.17 27.04
N HIS A 30 -2.34 9.21 27.93
CA HIS A 30 -1.56 9.04 29.14
C HIS A 30 -0.65 7.81 29.02
N ILE A 31 0.64 8.07 28.79
CA ILE A 31 1.64 7.04 28.50
C ILE A 31 1.82 6.03 29.65
N PRO A 32 1.92 6.44 30.93
CA PRO A 32 2.21 5.50 32.03
C PRO A 32 1.16 4.40 32.22
N THR A 33 -0.11 4.67 31.91
CA THR A 33 -1.21 3.70 32.02
C THR A 33 -1.60 3.08 30.68
N ALA A 34 -0.91 3.43 29.58
CA ALA A 34 -1.28 3.05 28.22
C ALA A 34 -2.76 3.34 27.89
N THR A 35 -3.27 4.46 28.37
CA THR A 35 -4.65 4.90 28.12
C THR A 35 -4.69 6.10 27.18
N TYR A 36 -5.83 6.29 26.51
CA TYR A 36 -6.17 7.54 25.83
C TYR A 36 -7.65 7.84 26.00
N ALA A 37 -8.02 9.11 25.93
CA ALA A 37 -9.40 9.57 25.96
C ALA A 37 -9.66 10.56 24.84
N ILE A 38 -10.87 10.52 24.31
CA ILE A 38 -11.45 11.56 23.49
C ILE A 38 -12.69 12.12 24.15
N ARG A 39 -12.96 13.41 23.94
CA ARG A 39 -14.18 14.04 24.45
C ARG A 39 -14.81 14.95 23.41
N TYR A 40 -16.14 14.94 23.33
CA TYR A 40 -16.90 15.88 22.51
C TYR A 40 -17.97 16.59 23.35
N PRO A 41 -18.09 17.93 23.23
CA PRO A 41 -19.28 18.63 23.67
C PRO A 41 -20.41 18.36 22.67
N LEU A 42 -21.52 17.78 23.14
CA LEU A 42 -22.68 17.44 22.33
C LEU A 42 -23.95 18.05 22.93
N ALA A 43 -24.76 18.67 22.07
CA ALA A 43 -26.14 19.02 22.37
C ALA A 43 -27.02 17.81 22.00
N LEU A 44 -27.59 17.16 23.01
CA LEU A 44 -28.33 15.91 22.86
C LEU A 44 -29.83 16.15 23.09
N PRO A 45 -30.71 15.58 22.23
CA PRO A 45 -32.14 15.65 22.46
C PRO A 45 -32.55 14.79 23.66
N ALA A 46 -33.60 15.20 24.38
CA ALA A 46 -34.28 14.39 25.38
C ALA A 46 -35.54 13.70 24.79
N ASN A 47 -35.98 12.61 25.43
CA ASN A 47 -37.16 11.83 25.02
C ASN A 47 -37.14 11.36 23.56
N LEU A 48 -35.97 10.94 23.07
CA LEU A 48 -35.83 10.45 21.70
C LEU A 48 -36.37 9.02 21.57
N SER A 49 -37.13 8.73 20.51
CA SER A 49 -37.56 7.36 20.21
C SER A 49 -36.39 6.49 19.72
N ASP A 50 -36.47 5.17 19.98
CA ASP A 50 -35.43 4.20 19.62
C ASP A 50 -35.04 4.25 18.13
N ASP A 51 -36.00 4.48 17.24
CA ASP A 51 -35.78 4.56 15.78
C ASP A 51 -34.84 5.72 15.37
N HIS A 52 -34.77 6.79 16.16
CA HIS A 52 -33.89 7.94 15.92
C HIS A 52 -32.59 7.88 16.73
N CYS A 53 -32.41 6.87 17.59
CA CYS A 53 -31.18 6.76 18.39
C CYS A 53 -29.93 6.66 17.50
N LEU A 54 -29.98 5.84 16.45
CA LEU A 54 -28.82 5.60 15.57
C LEU A 54 -28.33 6.86 14.86
N THR A 55 -29.22 7.79 14.51
CA THR A 55 -28.84 9.04 13.84
C THR A 55 -28.09 9.98 14.79
N THR A 56 -28.45 9.95 16.08
CA THR A 56 -27.78 10.72 17.13
C THR A 56 -26.47 10.06 17.56
N LEU A 57 -26.42 8.73 17.54
CA LEU A 57 -25.26 7.93 17.93
C LEU A 57 -24.02 8.20 17.06
N ILE A 58 -24.21 8.54 15.78
CA ILE A 58 -23.11 8.88 14.85
C ILE A 58 -22.29 10.10 15.34
N ARG A 59 -22.89 10.96 16.17
CA ARG A 59 -22.21 12.15 16.72
C ARG A 59 -21.32 11.83 17.92
N PHE A 60 -21.42 10.63 18.48
CA PHE A 60 -20.68 10.26 19.67
C PHE A 60 -19.21 9.96 19.34
N PRO A 61 -18.28 10.27 20.25
CA PRO A 61 -16.86 10.02 20.05
C PRO A 61 -16.53 8.52 19.97
N GLY A 62 -15.97 8.04 18.84
CA GLY A 62 -15.49 6.66 18.70
C GLY A 62 -16.61 5.62 18.51
N GLU A 63 -17.74 6.05 17.97
CA GLU A 63 -18.97 5.27 17.82
C GLU A 63 -18.83 4.03 16.93
N ILE A 64 -17.88 4.03 15.99
CA ILE A 64 -17.58 2.87 15.14
C ILE A 64 -17.23 1.62 15.95
N TYR A 65 -16.80 1.80 17.20
CA TYR A 65 -16.45 0.72 18.11
C TYR A 65 -17.56 0.33 19.08
N TYR A 66 -18.75 0.93 19.04
CA TYR A 66 -19.77 0.64 20.02
C TYR A 66 -20.41 -0.74 19.80
N GLY A 67 -20.20 -1.63 20.77
CA GLY A 67 -20.88 -2.90 20.88
C GLY A 67 -22.37 -2.73 21.19
N ARG A 68 -23.10 -3.85 21.25
CA ARG A 68 -24.54 -3.83 21.48
C ARG A 68 -24.91 -3.18 22.81
N GLY A 69 -24.18 -3.48 23.89
CA GLY A 69 -24.47 -2.92 25.22
C GLY A 69 -24.23 -1.41 25.31
N VAL A 70 -23.12 -0.90 24.74
CA VAL A 70 -22.85 0.55 24.71
C VAL A 70 -23.92 1.29 23.90
N ARG A 71 -24.34 0.75 22.74
CA ARG A 71 -25.42 1.33 21.94
C ARG A 71 -26.75 1.35 22.70
N GLN A 72 -27.11 0.25 23.37
CA GLN A 72 -28.33 0.18 24.18
C GLN A 72 -28.30 1.17 25.36
N TYR A 73 -27.15 1.31 26.02
CA TYR A 73 -26.96 2.31 27.08
C TYR A 73 -27.19 3.73 26.57
N ILE A 74 -26.63 4.09 25.40
CA ILE A 74 -26.82 5.42 24.81
C ILE A 74 -28.28 5.64 24.41
N CYS A 75 -28.95 4.66 23.80
CA CYS A 75 -30.36 4.80 23.44
C CYS A 75 -31.26 4.94 24.68
N ALA A 76 -31.01 4.16 25.73
CA ALA A 76 -31.74 4.29 27.00
C ALA A 76 -31.53 5.67 27.64
N PHE A 77 -30.31 6.21 27.57
CA PHE A 77 -30.01 7.57 28.01
C PHE A 77 -30.79 8.63 27.20
N LEU A 78 -30.81 8.52 25.86
CA LEU A 78 -31.51 9.47 25.00
C LEU A 78 -33.04 9.37 25.14
N ALA A 79 -33.57 8.19 25.45
CA ALA A 79 -34.98 7.94 25.72
C ALA A 79 -35.42 8.37 27.13
N ALA A 80 -34.49 8.65 28.04
CA ALA A 80 -34.81 9.02 29.42
C ALA A 80 -35.42 10.43 29.50
N ALA A 81 -36.53 10.54 30.26
CA ALA A 81 -37.17 11.83 30.54
C ALA A 81 -36.32 12.75 31.42
N ASN A 82 -35.47 12.18 32.26
CA ASN A 82 -34.52 12.93 33.06
C ASN A 82 -33.10 12.35 32.87
N GLN A 83 -32.35 12.98 31.97
CA GLN A 83 -31.01 12.54 31.58
C GLN A 83 -29.97 12.72 32.69
N THR A 84 -30.10 13.74 33.55
CA THR A 84 -29.17 13.93 34.68
C THR A 84 -29.36 12.84 35.73
N ALA A 85 -30.61 12.52 36.08
CA ALA A 85 -30.92 11.42 37.00
C ALA A 85 -30.46 10.06 36.45
N PHE A 86 -30.53 9.85 35.12
CA PHE A 86 -30.00 8.65 34.49
C PHE A 86 -28.49 8.51 34.69
N ILE A 87 -27.73 9.60 34.51
CA ILE A 87 -26.26 9.59 34.73
C ILE A 87 -25.94 9.30 36.19
N GLU A 88 -26.69 9.86 37.15
CA GLU A 88 -26.48 9.59 38.58
C GLU A 88 -26.70 8.11 38.92
N ALA A 89 -27.70 7.47 38.32
CA ALA A 89 -27.99 6.05 38.52
C ALA A 89 -27.02 5.13 37.76
N ASN A 90 -26.64 5.50 36.54
CA ASN A 90 -25.81 4.72 35.63
C ASN A 90 -24.64 5.57 35.12
N ALA A 91 -23.63 5.78 35.96
CA ALA A 91 -22.57 6.75 35.69
C ALA A 91 -21.69 6.46 34.46
N SER A 92 -21.58 5.20 34.03
CA SER A 92 -20.74 4.82 32.89
C SER A 92 -21.06 3.43 32.35
N ILE A 93 -20.63 3.16 31.11
CA ILE A 93 -20.64 1.82 30.51
C ILE A 93 -19.24 1.48 29.98
N CYS A 94 -18.85 0.21 30.08
CA CYS A 94 -17.60 -0.29 29.51
C CYS A 94 -17.83 -1.54 28.67
N GLN A 95 -16.91 -1.80 27.75
CA GLN A 95 -16.87 -2.98 26.93
C GLN A 95 -15.43 -3.49 26.77
N HIS A 96 -15.30 -4.81 26.61
CA HIS A 96 -14.07 -5.51 26.29
C HIS A 96 -13.92 -5.64 24.78
N GLU A 97 -12.74 -5.35 24.28
CA GLU A 97 -12.42 -5.44 22.86
C GLU A 97 -11.44 -6.58 22.65
N MET A 98 -11.91 -7.59 21.94
CA MET A 98 -11.18 -8.83 21.73
C MET A 98 -10.78 -8.96 20.27
N ILE A 99 -9.64 -9.60 20.02
CA ILE A 99 -9.23 -10.04 18.70
C ILE A 99 -8.94 -11.54 18.74
N LEU A 100 -9.72 -12.33 18.00
CA LEU A 100 -9.66 -13.79 18.01
C LEU A 100 -9.71 -14.37 19.46
N GLY A 101 -10.55 -13.77 20.31
CA GLY A 101 -10.68 -14.16 21.71
C GLY A 101 -9.54 -13.73 22.65
N ALA A 102 -8.52 -13.02 22.15
CA ALA A 102 -7.48 -12.40 22.99
C ALA A 102 -7.84 -10.95 23.35
N PRO A 103 -7.61 -10.49 24.59
CA PRO A 103 -7.96 -9.13 25.01
C PRO A 103 -7.01 -8.11 24.37
N LEU A 104 -7.58 -7.13 23.68
CA LEU A 104 -6.84 -6.08 22.97
C LEU A 104 -6.89 -4.73 23.68
N ALA A 105 -8.08 -4.33 24.13
CA ALA A 105 -8.31 -3.09 24.84
C ALA A 105 -9.63 -3.15 25.61
N ASP A 106 -9.77 -2.26 26.59
CA ASP A 106 -11.04 -1.99 27.26
C ASP A 106 -11.47 -0.56 26.95
N GLY A 107 -12.70 -0.37 26.49
CA GLY A 107 -13.28 0.92 26.17
C GLY A 107 -14.40 1.28 27.14
N CYS A 108 -14.41 2.52 27.66
CA CYS A 108 -15.44 3.01 28.55
C CYS A 108 -15.98 4.37 28.09
N LEU A 109 -17.26 4.58 28.33
CA LEU A 109 -17.98 5.80 28.01
C LEU A 109 -18.69 6.35 29.26
N TRP A 110 -18.58 7.66 29.45
CA TRP A 110 -19.33 8.39 30.47
C TRP A 110 -19.69 9.79 29.96
N LEU A 111 -20.71 10.38 30.57
CA LEU A 111 -21.22 11.70 30.21
C LEU A 111 -21.16 12.61 31.44
N THR A 112 -20.82 13.87 31.24
CA THR A 112 -20.92 14.89 32.28
C THR A 112 -21.80 16.04 31.80
N PRO A 113 -22.79 16.48 32.60
CA PRO A 113 -23.63 17.62 32.24
C PRO A 113 -22.79 18.89 32.14
N SER A 114 -23.05 19.71 31.11
CA SER A 114 -22.38 20.99 30.90
C SER A 114 -23.41 22.11 30.96
N SER A 115 -23.47 22.80 32.09
CA SER A 115 -24.40 23.90 32.38
C SER A 115 -24.09 25.22 31.64
N SER A 116 -23.03 25.26 30.82
CA SER A 116 -22.43 26.48 30.26
C SER A 116 -22.32 26.52 28.73
N LEU A 117 -22.82 25.49 28.03
CA LEU A 117 -22.93 25.52 26.56
C LEU A 117 -24.33 26.07 26.22
N PRO A 118 -24.46 27.15 25.42
CA PRO A 118 -25.77 27.70 25.08
C PRO A 118 -26.63 26.60 24.41
N PRO A 119 -27.92 26.49 24.75
CA PRO A 119 -28.81 25.56 24.06
C PRO A 119 -28.78 25.89 22.57
N SER A 120 -28.26 24.98 21.76
CA SER A 120 -28.28 25.09 20.31
C SER A 120 -29.69 24.77 19.82
N GLY A 121 -30.59 25.73 19.98
CA GLY A 121 -31.95 25.70 19.44
C GLY A 121 -32.24 27.04 18.80
N ASP A 122 -32.84 27.02 17.60
CA ASP A 122 -33.43 28.22 17.02
C ASP A 122 -34.39 28.83 18.05
N ALA A 123 -34.15 30.09 18.43
CA ALA A 123 -34.99 30.84 19.38
C ALA A 123 -36.47 30.96 18.95
N ASN A 124 -36.79 30.49 17.74
CA ASN A 124 -38.11 30.53 17.12
C ASN A 124 -38.86 29.18 17.18
N ASN A 125 -38.28 28.10 17.73
CA ASN A 125 -38.98 26.82 17.87
C ASN A 125 -38.65 26.11 19.20
N PRO A 126 -39.40 26.38 20.29
CA PRO A 126 -39.11 25.92 21.65
C PRO A 126 -39.46 24.44 21.90
N THR A 127 -39.47 23.59 20.87
CA THR A 127 -40.00 22.22 20.96
C THR A 127 -38.94 21.11 21.03
N THR A 128 -37.64 21.46 21.02
CA THR A 128 -36.56 20.48 21.22
C THR A 128 -35.62 20.95 22.33
N ASP A 129 -35.89 20.50 23.56
CA ASP A 129 -34.99 20.66 24.70
C ASP A 129 -33.69 19.88 24.42
N HIS A 130 -32.69 20.60 23.92
CA HIS A 130 -31.34 20.08 23.75
C HIS A 130 -30.52 20.38 25.02
N HIS A 131 -30.13 19.33 25.73
CA HIS A 131 -29.24 19.45 26.87
C HIS A 131 -27.79 19.24 26.43
N SER A 132 -26.90 20.08 26.96
CA SER A 132 -25.48 20.05 26.62
C SER A 132 -24.71 19.11 27.56
N PHE A 133 -24.02 18.14 26.97
CA PHE A 133 -23.17 17.17 27.68
C PHE A 133 -21.76 17.17 27.10
N VAL A 134 -20.78 16.88 27.95
CA VAL A 134 -19.46 16.46 27.47
C VAL A 134 -19.42 14.94 27.56
N VAL A 135 -19.28 14.30 26.40
CA VAL A 135 -19.20 12.84 26.28
C VAL A 135 -17.75 12.44 26.19
N TYR A 136 -17.33 11.53 27.06
CA TYR A 136 -15.98 10.98 27.08
C TYR A 136 -16.02 9.54 26.61
N PHE A 137 -15.09 9.20 25.72
CA PHE A 137 -14.77 7.83 25.36
C PHE A 137 -13.28 7.61 25.61
N ALA A 138 -12.95 6.68 26.51
CA ALA A 138 -11.57 6.38 26.85
C ALA A 138 -11.27 4.89 26.74
N ARG A 139 -10.04 4.59 26.35
CA ARG A 139 -9.56 3.23 26.15
C ARG A 139 -8.29 2.96 26.92
N GLN A 140 -8.18 1.75 27.46
CA GLN A 140 -6.95 1.19 27.99
C GLN A 140 -6.46 0.08 27.07
N SER A 141 -5.20 0.20 26.62
CA SER A 141 -4.55 -0.86 25.84
C SER A 141 -4.02 -1.95 26.77
N THR A 142 -4.25 -3.22 26.44
CA THR A 142 -3.77 -4.37 27.23
C THR A 142 -2.36 -4.84 26.83
N GLU A 143 -1.65 -4.04 26.03
CA GLU A 143 -0.33 -4.40 25.52
C GLU A 143 0.72 -4.52 26.65
N SER A 144 1.35 -5.69 26.76
CA SER A 144 2.41 -5.91 27.74
C SER A 144 3.76 -5.36 27.26
N PRO A 145 4.64 -4.91 28.17
CA PRO A 145 6.00 -4.49 27.82
C PRO A 145 6.81 -5.59 27.10
N VAL A 146 6.57 -6.86 27.43
CA VAL A 146 7.21 -8.00 26.78
C VAL A 146 6.80 -8.07 25.30
N PHE A 147 5.52 -7.87 25.01
CA PHE A 147 5.04 -7.84 23.64
C PHE A 147 5.58 -6.66 22.83
N ALA A 148 5.77 -5.50 23.48
CA ALA A 148 6.42 -4.35 22.85
C ALA A 148 7.88 -4.66 22.45
N TRP A 149 8.67 -5.27 23.33
CA TRP A 149 10.05 -5.70 23.02
C TRP A 149 10.11 -6.79 21.95
N PHE A 150 9.14 -7.70 21.95
CA PHE A 150 8.98 -8.68 20.88
C PHE A 150 8.76 -7.98 19.54
N LYS A 151 7.82 -7.03 19.44
CA LYS A 151 7.57 -6.27 18.20
C LYS A 151 8.79 -5.48 17.74
N PHE A 152 9.53 -4.87 18.68
CA PHE A 152 10.77 -4.17 18.37
C PHE A 152 11.80 -5.12 17.73
N THR A 153 12.09 -6.24 18.40
CA THR A 153 13.05 -7.25 17.90
C THR A 153 12.61 -7.81 16.55
N PHE A 154 11.33 -8.16 16.43
CA PHE A 154 10.72 -8.64 15.18
C PHE A 154 10.91 -7.63 14.04
N ARG A 155 10.66 -6.34 14.27
CA ARG A 155 10.85 -5.29 13.27
C ARG A 155 12.31 -5.09 12.91
N THR A 156 13.23 -5.14 13.87
CA THR A 156 14.67 -5.05 13.61
C THR A 156 15.13 -6.19 12.72
N LEU A 157 14.74 -7.44 13.02
CA LEU A 157 15.07 -8.60 12.20
C LEU A 157 14.47 -8.49 10.79
N LEU A 158 13.21 -8.04 10.68
CA LEU A 158 12.56 -7.82 9.40
C LEU A 158 13.28 -6.74 8.58
N THR A 159 13.74 -5.65 9.20
CA THR A 159 14.51 -4.60 8.52
C THR A 159 15.84 -5.16 7.99
N LEU A 160 16.57 -5.93 8.80
CA LEU A 160 17.82 -6.58 8.37
C LEU A 160 17.57 -7.56 7.22
N TYR A 161 16.49 -8.33 7.29
CA TYR A 161 16.09 -9.26 6.23
C TYR A 161 15.74 -8.52 4.93
N ILE A 162 14.98 -7.43 5.00
CA ILE A 162 14.68 -6.60 3.83
C ILE A 162 15.96 -6.02 3.24
N LEU A 163 16.87 -5.47 4.06
CA LEU A 163 18.15 -4.94 3.60
C LEU A 163 18.98 -6.01 2.87
N HIS A 164 19.03 -7.21 3.41
CA HIS A 164 19.68 -8.35 2.77
C HIS A 164 19.04 -8.66 1.40
N LEU A 165 17.71 -8.68 1.32
CA LEU A 165 17.00 -8.93 0.07
C LEU A 165 17.21 -7.84 -0.98
N VAL A 166 17.19 -6.55 -0.62
CA VAL A 166 17.45 -5.49 -1.62
C VAL A 166 18.91 -5.53 -2.09
N TRP A 167 19.84 -5.97 -1.24
CA TRP A 167 21.20 -6.25 -1.69
C TRP A 167 21.26 -7.43 -2.66
N SER A 168 20.72 -8.59 -2.27
CA SER A 168 20.88 -9.85 -3.01
C SER A 168 20.00 -9.99 -4.25
N LEU A 169 18.89 -9.26 -4.34
CA LEU A 169 17.97 -9.31 -5.49
C LEU A 169 18.14 -8.12 -6.45
N TYR A 170 18.91 -7.10 -6.08
CA TYR A 170 19.01 -5.87 -6.86
C TYR A 170 20.43 -5.31 -6.95
N PHE A 171 21.00 -4.86 -5.83
CA PHE A 171 22.26 -4.11 -5.87
C PHE A 171 23.48 -4.98 -6.25
N CYS A 172 23.51 -6.26 -5.90
CA CYS A 172 24.62 -7.13 -6.27
C CYS A 172 24.76 -7.27 -7.80
N HIS A 173 23.65 -7.23 -8.55
CA HIS A 173 23.68 -7.34 -10.01
C HIS A 173 24.27 -6.10 -10.70
N TYR A 174 24.29 -4.94 -10.03
CA TYR A 174 25.00 -3.77 -10.55
C TYR A 174 26.51 -3.94 -10.55
N ILE A 175 27.08 -4.68 -9.59
CA ILE A 175 28.53 -4.93 -9.53
C ILE A 175 28.98 -5.66 -10.80
N VAL A 176 28.28 -6.75 -11.14
CA VAL A 176 28.55 -7.55 -12.36
C VAL A 176 28.39 -6.70 -13.63
N LEU A 177 27.33 -5.89 -13.71
CA LEU A 177 27.10 -4.99 -14.85
C LEU A 177 28.25 -3.98 -15.01
N MET A 178 28.67 -3.35 -13.92
CA MET A 178 29.73 -2.34 -13.94
C MET A 178 31.06 -2.93 -14.40
N ASP A 179 31.40 -4.12 -13.90
CA ASP A 179 32.63 -4.80 -14.31
C ASP A 179 32.57 -5.23 -15.78
N ASN A 180 31.44 -5.78 -16.24
CA ASN A 180 31.27 -6.12 -17.64
C ASN A 180 31.37 -4.89 -18.57
N LEU A 181 30.75 -3.77 -18.19
CA LEU A 181 30.81 -2.52 -18.97
C LEU A 181 32.26 -2.01 -19.08
N ARG A 182 33.05 -2.06 -18.00
CA ARG A 182 34.46 -1.67 -17.99
C ARG A 182 35.30 -2.51 -18.96
N HIS A 183 35.11 -3.83 -18.98
CA HIS A 183 35.88 -4.73 -19.84
C HIS A 183 35.42 -4.68 -21.31
N SER A 184 34.14 -4.36 -21.54
CA SER A 184 33.52 -4.40 -22.87
C SER A 184 33.67 -3.13 -23.71
N ALA A 185 34.20 -2.04 -23.12
CA ALA A 185 34.44 -0.76 -23.80
C ALA A 185 35.32 -0.88 -25.08
N ALA A 186 36.08 -1.96 -25.21
CA ALA A 186 37.01 -2.19 -26.31
C ALA A 186 36.52 -3.15 -27.41
N GLY A 187 35.30 -3.73 -27.33
CA GLY A 187 34.93 -4.76 -28.33
C GLY A 187 33.51 -5.32 -28.34
N ASN A 188 32.53 -4.75 -27.62
CA ASN A 188 31.15 -5.26 -27.68
C ASN A 188 30.43 -4.79 -28.97
N PRO A 189 30.02 -5.70 -29.88
CA PRO A 189 29.37 -5.34 -31.14
C PRO A 189 28.08 -4.54 -30.96
N LEU A 190 27.36 -4.73 -29.84
CA LEU A 190 26.13 -3.99 -29.53
C LEU A 190 26.38 -2.56 -29.06
N LEU A 191 27.61 -2.24 -28.67
CA LEU A 191 28.07 -0.89 -28.31
C LEU A 191 28.76 -0.19 -29.48
N VAL A 192 29.06 -0.91 -30.56
CA VAL A 192 29.52 -0.33 -31.82
C VAL A 192 28.38 0.50 -32.41
N HIS A 193 28.71 1.73 -32.78
CA HIS A 193 27.80 2.63 -33.49
C HIS A 193 28.64 3.45 -34.48
N ASP A 194 28.01 3.95 -35.53
CA ASP A 194 28.67 4.70 -36.62
C ASP A 194 29.21 6.08 -36.19
N GLY A 195 29.26 6.36 -34.88
CA GLY A 195 29.66 7.63 -34.28
C GLY A 195 30.99 7.55 -33.50
N PRO A 196 31.37 8.63 -32.79
CA PRO A 196 32.61 8.69 -32.04
C PRO A 196 32.66 7.60 -30.96
N PRO A 197 33.84 6.99 -30.70
CA PRO A 197 33.94 5.84 -29.79
C PRO A 197 33.45 6.19 -28.38
N ILE A 198 32.78 5.22 -27.75
CA ILE A 198 32.31 5.34 -26.37
C ILE A 198 33.53 5.30 -25.45
N THR A 199 33.69 6.33 -24.62
CA THR A 199 34.83 6.43 -23.68
C THR A 199 34.42 6.23 -22.23
N SER A 200 33.15 6.51 -21.90
CA SER A 200 32.65 6.40 -20.53
C SER A 200 31.19 5.99 -20.46
N PHE A 201 30.83 5.37 -19.34
CA PHE A 201 29.46 4.94 -19.03
C PHE A 201 28.99 5.62 -17.75
N VAL A 202 27.76 6.13 -17.78
CA VAL A 202 27.05 6.56 -16.57
C VAL A 202 25.86 5.66 -16.35
N VAL A 203 25.88 4.94 -15.23
CA VAL A 203 24.82 4.02 -14.85
C VAL A 203 23.89 4.70 -13.87
N VAL A 204 22.63 4.88 -14.29
CA VAL A 204 21.55 5.42 -13.48
C VAL A 204 20.81 4.25 -12.85
N VAL A 205 20.90 4.17 -11.54
CA VAL A 205 20.31 3.10 -10.74
C VAL A 205 18.80 3.29 -10.61
N GLY A 206 18.03 2.23 -10.80
CA GLY A 206 16.58 2.23 -10.64
C GLY A 206 16.15 2.02 -9.18
N ASP A 207 14.87 1.77 -8.99
CA ASP A 207 14.24 1.59 -7.69
C ASP A 207 14.01 0.09 -7.36
N PRO A 208 14.63 -0.46 -6.29
CA PRO A 208 14.45 -1.86 -5.89
C PRO A 208 13.07 -2.18 -5.32
N THR A 209 12.21 -1.17 -5.10
CA THR A 209 10.91 -1.30 -4.41
C THR A 209 10.06 -2.46 -4.96
N TYR A 210 10.05 -2.69 -6.29
CA TYR A 210 9.34 -3.82 -6.90
C TYR A 210 9.70 -5.17 -6.27
N PHE A 211 10.98 -5.46 -6.07
CA PHE A 211 11.44 -6.76 -5.57
C PHE A 211 11.03 -6.99 -4.14
N ILE A 212 11.01 -5.95 -3.30
CA ILE A 212 10.65 -6.06 -1.89
C ILE A 212 9.13 -6.15 -1.73
N LEU A 213 8.37 -5.27 -2.39
CA LEU A 213 6.91 -5.23 -2.25
C LEU A 213 6.22 -6.45 -2.84
N SER A 214 6.85 -7.10 -3.82
CA SER A 214 6.32 -8.31 -4.45
C SER A 214 6.87 -9.61 -3.83
N HIS A 215 7.82 -9.53 -2.89
CA HIS A 215 8.40 -10.72 -2.27
C HIS A 215 7.37 -11.37 -1.32
N PRO A 216 6.99 -12.65 -1.55
CA PRO A 216 5.87 -13.27 -0.85
C PRO A 216 6.04 -13.26 0.67
N THR A 217 7.24 -13.58 1.16
CA THR A 217 7.56 -13.58 2.59
C THR A 217 7.51 -12.19 3.20
N VAL A 218 7.99 -11.16 2.50
CA VAL A 218 8.06 -9.80 3.06
C VAL A 218 6.65 -9.22 3.18
N SER A 219 5.86 -9.31 2.11
CA SER A 219 4.48 -8.81 2.10
C SER A 219 3.62 -9.54 3.15
N PHE A 220 3.80 -10.85 3.31
CA PHE A 220 3.11 -11.62 4.36
C PHE A 220 3.53 -11.19 5.77
N ILE A 221 4.84 -11.11 6.06
CA ILE A 221 5.32 -10.70 7.38
C ILE A 221 4.88 -9.27 7.72
N LEU A 222 4.82 -8.36 6.74
CA LEU A 222 4.35 -6.99 6.97
C LEU A 222 2.83 -6.92 7.19
N VAL A 223 2.05 -7.80 6.56
CA VAL A 223 0.63 -7.99 6.92
C VAL A 223 0.53 -8.45 8.38
N LEU A 224 1.34 -9.43 8.81
CA LEU A 224 1.37 -9.86 10.20
C LEU A 224 1.79 -8.74 11.16
N ASP A 225 2.76 -7.90 10.80
CA ASP A 225 3.18 -6.73 11.59
C ASP A 225 2.02 -5.73 11.83
N VAL A 226 1.14 -5.56 10.84
CA VAL A 226 -0.07 -4.75 10.99
C VAL A 226 -1.04 -5.40 12.00
N TRP A 227 -1.26 -6.70 11.91
CA TRP A 227 -2.09 -7.45 12.88
C TRP A 227 -1.53 -7.39 14.30
N LEU A 228 -0.22 -7.57 14.48
CA LEU A 228 0.46 -7.42 15.78
C LEU A 228 0.34 -6.00 16.34
N SER A 229 -0.06 -5.03 15.52
CA SER A 229 -0.25 -3.62 15.90
C SER A 229 -1.71 -3.17 15.89
N ALA A 230 -2.67 -4.10 16.02
CA ALA A 230 -4.10 -3.82 15.95
C ALA A 230 -4.56 -2.73 16.94
N VAL A 231 -4.00 -2.69 18.16
CA VAL A 231 -4.28 -1.62 19.16
C VAL A 231 -4.07 -0.23 18.57
N TYR A 232 -2.91 -0.02 17.93
CA TYR A 232 -2.53 1.25 17.35
C TYR A 232 -3.31 1.56 16.06
N PHE A 233 -3.76 0.53 15.34
CA PHE A 233 -4.71 0.72 14.25
C PHE A 233 -6.04 1.27 14.77
N GLY A 234 -6.53 0.74 15.89
CA GLY A 234 -7.72 1.27 16.56
C GLY A 234 -7.56 2.72 17.01
N LEU A 235 -6.39 3.07 17.53
CA LEU A 235 -6.05 4.46 17.86
C LEU A 235 -6.02 5.37 16.61
N ALA A 236 -5.44 4.89 15.51
CA ALA A 236 -5.42 5.63 14.25
C ALA A 236 -6.82 5.85 13.69
N THR A 237 -7.73 4.88 13.81
CA THR A 237 -9.15 5.03 13.44
C THR A 237 -9.83 6.13 14.27
N ILE A 238 -9.56 6.19 15.59
CA ILE A 238 -10.06 7.28 16.45
C ILE A 238 -9.50 8.65 16.03
N HIS A 239 -8.22 8.70 15.68
CA HIS A 239 -7.62 9.93 15.17
C HIS A 239 -8.25 10.40 13.86
N VAL A 240 -8.53 9.50 12.91
CA VAL A 240 -9.17 9.89 11.64
C VAL A 240 -10.67 10.13 11.75
N SER A 241 -11.34 9.64 12.80
CA SER A 241 -12.77 9.92 13.02
C SER A 241 -13.05 11.37 13.40
N GLN A 242 -12.02 12.13 13.78
CA GLN A 242 -12.11 13.53 14.18
C GLN A 242 -11.37 14.43 13.18
N MET A 243 -11.94 15.60 12.86
CA MET A 243 -11.31 16.58 11.95
C MET A 243 -10.99 17.91 12.67
N GLN A 244 -11.31 18.01 13.95
CA GLN A 244 -11.13 19.22 14.74
C GLN A 244 -9.63 19.46 15.01
N GLU A 245 -8.88 18.42 15.37
CA GLU A 245 -7.43 18.47 15.54
C GLU A 245 -6.72 17.86 14.33
N MET A 246 -6.45 18.68 13.31
CA MET A 246 -5.85 18.24 12.05
C MET A 246 -4.51 17.49 12.22
N GLY A 247 -3.73 17.80 13.26
CA GLY A 247 -2.49 17.09 13.56
C GLY A 247 -2.73 15.60 13.87
N HIS A 248 -3.73 15.30 14.71
CA HIS A 248 -4.12 13.93 15.03
C HIS A 248 -4.71 13.23 13.82
N TYR A 249 -5.59 13.91 13.07
CA TYR A 249 -6.16 13.38 11.83
C TYR A 249 -5.07 12.95 10.83
N VAL A 250 -4.13 13.84 10.52
CA VAL A 250 -3.01 13.57 9.60
C VAL A 250 -2.14 12.42 10.13
N LEU A 251 -1.85 12.39 11.43
CA LEU A 251 -1.11 11.28 12.05
C LEU A 251 -1.86 9.94 11.91
N GLY A 252 -3.18 9.95 12.07
CA GLY A 252 -4.06 8.80 11.85
C GLY A 252 -3.99 8.30 10.41
N CYS A 253 -4.08 9.20 9.42
CA CYS A 253 -3.92 8.89 8.00
C CYS A 253 -2.55 8.27 7.68
N PHE A 254 -1.48 8.86 8.20
CA PHE A 254 -0.12 8.34 8.02
C PHE A 254 0.04 6.95 8.62
N TYR A 255 -0.46 6.72 9.84
CA TYR A 255 -0.41 5.39 10.44
C TYR A 255 -1.27 4.38 9.67
N GLY A 256 -2.46 4.80 9.23
CA GLY A 256 -3.39 4.02 8.41
C GLY A 256 -2.79 3.58 7.07
N SER A 257 -1.81 4.32 6.53
CA SER A 257 -1.13 3.96 5.28
C SER A 257 -0.47 2.58 5.30
N ARG A 258 -0.15 2.04 6.49
CA ARG A 258 0.37 0.67 6.65
C ARG A 258 -0.58 -0.40 6.12
N THR A 259 -1.85 -0.08 5.91
CA THR A 259 -2.82 -0.98 5.25
C THR A 259 -2.48 -1.29 3.79
N VAL A 260 -1.59 -0.52 3.16
CA VAL A 260 -1.09 -0.80 1.81
C VAL A 260 -0.48 -2.20 1.68
N TRP A 261 0.06 -2.76 2.76
CA TRP A 261 0.62 -4.12 2.75
C TRP A 261 -0.42 -5.20 2.44
N PHE A 262 -1.68 -5.00 2.85
CA PHE A 262 -2.77 -5.89 2.44
C PHE A 262 -3.00 -5.83 0.93
N ALA A 263 -2.90 -4.65 0.34
CA ALA A 263 -3.03 -4.45 -1.10
C ALA A 263 -1.89 -5.16 -1.85
N TYR A 264 -0.64 -4.99 -1.42
CA TYR A 264 0.51 -5.68 -2.03
C TYR A 264 0.45 -7.20 -1.86
N PHE A 265 0.11 -7.71 -0.68
CA PHE A 265 -0.04 -9.14 -0.46
C PHE A 265 -1.17 -9.72 -1.32
N THR A 266 -2.32 -9.03 -1.39
CA THR A 266 -3.43 -9.42 -2.26
C THR A 266 -3.00 -9.45 -3.72
N MET A 267 -2.32 -8.41 -4.21
CA MET A 267 -1.79 -8.39 -5.58
C MET A 267 -0.84 -9.56 -5.84
N ARG A 268 -0.03 -9.96 -4.85
CA ARG A 268 0.89 -11.10 -4.97
C ARG A 268 0.13 -12.43 -5.09
N VAL A 269 -0.86 -12.67 -4.23
CA VAL A 269 -1.70 -13.87 -4.28
C VAL A 269 -2.46 -13.92 -5.60
N VAL A 270 -3.11 -12.81 -5.98
CA VAL A 270 -3.85 -12.71 -7.24
C VAL A 270 -2.94 -12.89 -8.44
N ALA A 271 -1.70 -12.37 -8.41
CA ALA A 271 -0.75 -12.59 -9.50
C ALA A 271 -0.45 -14.07 -9.73
N VAL A 272 -0.31 -14.86 -8.65
CA VAL A 272 -0.13 -16.32 -8.76
C VAL A 272 -1.37 -16.98 -9.35
N LEU A 273 -2.56 -16.64 -8.86
CA LEU A 273 -3.82 -17.19 -9.37
C LEU A 273 -4.04 -16.84 -10.84
N VAL A 274 -3.77 -15.60 -11.23
CA VAL A 274 -3.88 -15.11 -12.60
C VAL A 274 -2.95 -15.87 -13.54
N LYS A 275 -1.74 -16.21 -13.08
CA LYS A 275 -0.77 -17.02 -13.85
C LYS A 275 -1.23 -18.47 -13.98
N GLN A 276 -1.75 -19.07 -12.91
CA GLN A 276 -2.29 -20.43 -12.95
C GLN A 276 -3.53 -20.55 -13.85
N LEU A 277 -4.36 -19.50 -13.88
CA LEU A 277 -5.59 -19.45 -14.68
C LEU A 277 -5.38 -18.86 -16.08
N HIS A 278 -4.16 -18.45 -16.45
CA HIS A 278 -3.83 -17.84 -17.76
C HIS A 278 -4.66 -16.58 -18.08
N LEU A 279 -4.97 -15.79 -17.04
CA LEU A 279 -5.77 -14.57 -17.15
C LEU A 279 -4.92 -13.31 -17.22
N GLU A 280 -3.62 -13.40 -17.51
CA GLU A 280 -2.68 -12.27 -17.46
C GLU A 280 -3.11 -11.11 -18.36
N HIS A 281 -3.76 -11.41 -19.48
CA HIS A 281 -4.29 -10.42 -20.41
C HIS A 281 -5.40 -9.53 -19.80
N ARG A 282 -6.10 -10.00 -18.76
CA ARG A 282 -7.16 -9.24 -18.07
C ARG A 282 -6.63 -8.21 -17.08
N PHE A 283 -5.32 -8.24 -16.80
CA PHE A 283 -4.70 -7.42 -15.75
C PHE A 283 -3.56 -6.57 -16.32
N ALA A 284 -3.61 -5.27 -16.02
CA ALA A 284 -2.51 -4.36 -16.30
C ALA A 284 -1.59 -4.24 -15.09
N SER A 285 -0.29 -4.08 -15.33
CA SER A 285 0.66 -3.88 -14.25
C SER A 285 0.44 -2.52 -13.58
N VAL A 286 0.32 -2.53 -12.26
CA VAL A 286 0.10 -1.34 -11.43
C VAL A 286 1.43 -0.88 -10.85
N ASP A 287 1.64 0.43 -10.84
CA ASP A 287 2.77 1.06 -10.14
C ASP A 287 2.52 0.99 -8.62
N PRO A 288 3.35 0.25 -7.86
CA PRO A 288 3.21 0.15 -6.41
C PRO A 288 3.33 1.50 -5.69
N GLY A 289 4.07 2.46 -6.27
CA GLY A 289 4.23 3.81 -5.72
C GLY A 289 2.94 4.62 -5.80
N ILE A 290 2.21 4.54 -6.93
CA ILE A 290 0.89 5.17 -7.05
C ILE A 290 -0.08 4.55 -6.03
N LEU A 291 -0.03 3.23 -5.84
CA LEU A 291 -0.88 2.56 -4.86
C LEU A 291 -0.59 3.05 -3.43
N ALA A 292 0.69 3.20 -3.05
CA ALA A 292 1.06 3.76 -1.75
C ALA A 292 0.51 5.17 -1.55
N VAL A 293 0.71 6.05 -2.55
CA VAL A 293 0.20 7.43 -2.50
C VAL A 293 -1.33 7.43 -2.40
N ALA A 294 -2.00 6.60 -3.19
CA ALA A 294 -3.45 6.49 -3.16
C ALA A 294 -3.94 6.10 -1.76
N VAL A 295 -3.40 5.05 -1.15
CA VAL A 295 -3.79 4.61 0.19
C VAL A 295 -3.58 5.70 1.24
N VAL A 296 -2.46 6.44 1.22
CA VAL A 296 -2.24 7.58 2.12
C VAL A 296 -3.32 8.65 1.95
N VAL A 297 -3.70 8.95 0.71
CA VAL A 297 -4.65 10.02 0.38
C VAL A 297 -6.09 9.64 0.73
N TYR A 298 -6.53 8.41 0.43
CA TYR A 298 -7.95 8.05 0.59
C TYR A 298 -8.27 7.18 1.81
N ALA A 299 -7.33 6.41 2.39
CA ALA A 299 -7.66 5.47 3.45
C ALA A 299 -8.19 6.18 4.71
N GLY A 300 -7.57 7.30 5.09
CA GLY A 300 -8.03 8.15 6.18
C GLY A 300 -9.41 8.76 5.93
N PRO A 301 -9.61 9.53 4.84
CA PRO A 301 -10.93 10.06 4.49
C PRO A 301 -12.02 8.98 4.37
N LEU A 302 -11.70 7.81 3.83
CA LEU A 302 -12.64 6.69 3.74
C LEU A 302 -13.00 6.17 5.13
N ALA A 303 -12.03 5.96 6.01
CA ALA A 303 -12.27 5.57 7.40
C ALA A 303 -13.07 6.63 8.17
N TRP A 304 -12.81 7.91 7.93
CA TRP A 304 -13.61 9.02 8.47
C TRP A 304 -15.07 8.92 7.99
N LEU A 305 -15.28 8.69 6.69
CA LEU A 305 -16.62 8.55 6.11
C LEU A 305 -17.38 7.36 6.73
N PHE A 306 -16.72 6.22 6.94
CA PHE A 306 -17.34 5.09 7.64
C PHE A 306 -17.66 5.43 9.11
N SER A 307 -16.77 6.13 9.81
CA SER A 307 -16.94 6.50 11.23
C SER A 307 -17.85 7.71 11.46
N ASN A 308 -18.33 8.38 10.41
CA ASN A 308 -19.19 9.57 10.55
C ASN A 308 -20.45 9.47 9.68
N SER A 309 -20.80 8.26 9.24
CA SER A 309 -22.01 8.01 8.46
C SER A 309 -22.68 6.71 8.90
N PHE A 310 -23.81 6.38 8.26
CA PHE A 310 -24.48 5.09 8.46
C PHE A 310 -23.61 3.87 8.11
N GLY A 311 -22.45 4.07 7.45
CA GLY A 311 -21.47 3.02 7.20
C GLY A 311 -20.96 2.34 8.48
N SER A 312 -20.93 3.04 9.63
CA SER A 312 -20.57 2.47 10.93
C SER A 312 -21.48 1.30 11.35
N SER A 313 -22.73 1.27 10.87
CA SER A 313 -23.68 0.18 11.13
C SER A 313 -23.18 -1.18 10.63
N ILE A 314 -22.39 -1.19 9.55
CA ILE A 314 -21.73 -2.41 9.04
C ILE A 314 -20.76 -2.94 10.09
N PHE A 315 -19.95 -2.07 10.67
CA PHE A 315 -19.01 -2.45 11.73
C PHE A 315 -19.75 -2.89 12.99
N HIS A 316 -20.82 -2.20 13.41
CA HIS A 316 -21.65 -2.64 14.54
C HIS A 316 -22.22 -4.04 14.36
N PHE A 317 -22.62 -4.39 13.12
CA PHE A 317 -23.06 -5.74 12.77
C PHE A 317 -21.89 -6.73 12.87
N LEU A 318 -20.75 -6.41 12.25
CA LEU A 318 -19.57 -7.28 12.22
C LEU A 318 -19.01 -7.56 13.63
N TRP A 319 -19.02 -6.57 14.52
CA TRP A 319 -18.63 -6.70 15.94
C TRP A 319 -19.53 -7.65 16.73
N SER A 320 -20.76 -7.86 16.26
CA SER A 320 -21.75 -8.72 16.93
C SER A 320 -21.77 -10.17 16.43
N LEU A 321 -21.01 -10.49 15.36
CA LEU A 321 -21.02 -11.82 14.74
C LEU A 321 -20.40 -12.91 15.61
N VAL A 322 -19.43 -12.56 16.46
CA VAL A 322 -18.64 -13.52 17.22
C VAL A 322 -18.77 -13.20 18.71
N GLY A 323 -19.43 -14.11 19.45
CA GLY A 323 -19.61 -13.99 20.89
C GLY A 323 -20.72 -14.91 21.41
N THR A 324 -20.56 -15.40 22.64
CA THR A 324 -21.63 -16.17 23.32
C THR A 324 -22.76 -15.23 23.72
N SER A 325 -24.01 -15.71 23.76
CA SER A 325 -25.18 -14.90 24.14
C SER A 325 -25.01 -14.16 25.48
N SER A 326 -24.22 -14.72 26.40
CA SER A 326 -23.90 -14.11 27.70
C SER A 326 -22.95 -12.89 27.63
N GLN A 327 -22.15 -12.76 26.58
CA GLN A 327 -21.09 -11.74 26.44
C GLN A 327 -21.43 -10.65 25.40
N GLN A 328 -22.52 -10.81 24.65
CA GLN A 328 -22.89 -9.89 23.56
C GLN A 328 -23.11 -8.43 23.99
N LEU A 329 -23.36 -8.18 25.27
CA LEU A 329 -23.56 -6.83 25.80
C LEU A 329 -22.26 -6.18 26.30
N THR A 330 -21.28 -6.97 26.70
CA THR A 330 -20.05 -6.49 27.35
C THR A 330 -18.81 -6.61 26.47
N THR A 331 -18.90 -7.30 25.34
CA THR A 331 -17.73 -7.66 24.53
C THR A 331 -17.98 -7.43 23.05
N ILE A 332 -16.96 -6.95 22.34
CA ILE A 332 -16.89 -6.93 20.88
C ILE A 332 -15.71 -7.77 20.40
N GLU A 333 -15.90 -8.45 19.27
CA GLU A 333 -14.82 -9.13 18.57
C GLU A 333 -14.49 -8.36 17.30
N ILE A 334 -13.26 -7.83 17.23
CA ILE A 334 -12.87 -6.91 16.17
C ILE A 334 -12.29 -7.57 14.91
N PHE A 335 -12.07 -8.89 14.95
CA PHE A 335 -11.51 -9.59 13.79
C PHE A 335 -12.37 -9.47 12.52
N PRO A 336 -13.70 -9.70 12.53
CA PRO A 336 -14.53 -9.66 11.32
C PRO A 336 -14.52 -8.29 10.61
N GLY A 337 -14.61 -7.20 11.38
CA GLY A 337 -14.55 -5.85 10.81
C GLY A 337 -13.17 -5.46 10.29
N ILE A 338 -12.07 -5.92 10.92
CA ILE A 338 -10.74 -5.75 10.33
C ILE A 338 -10.66 -6.52 9.00
N VAL A 339 -11.10 -7.79 8.95
CA VAL A 339 -11.13 -8.59 7.70
C VAL A 339 -11.93 -7.88 6.60
N PHE A 340 -13.09 -7.31 6.93
CA PHE A 340 -13.88 -6.51 5.99
C PHE A 340 -13.11 -5.29 5.48
N ALA A 341 -12.53 -4.48 6.38
CA ALA A 341 -11.78 -3.29 6.01
C ALA A 341 -10.56 -3.60 5.13
N VAL A 342 -9.79 -4.64 5.45
CA VAL A 342 -8.62 -5.03 4.66
C VAL A 342 -9.00 -5.66 3.33
N SER A 343 -10.14 -6.37 3.25
CA SER A 343 -10.66 -6.91 1.99
C SER A 343 -11.10 -5.78 1.05
N LEU A 344 -11.75 -4.75 1.60
CA LEU A 344 -12.12 -3.56 0.83
C LEU A 344 -10.89 -2.88 0.23
N LEU A 345 -9.85 -2.64 1.04
CA LEU A 345 -8.59 -2.04 0.59
C LEU A 345 -7.82 -2.95 -0.38
N GLY A 346 -7.82 -4.26 -0.14
CA GLY A 346 -7.18 -5.25 -1.01
C GLY A 346 -7.86 -5.40 -2.39
N SER A 347 -9.16 -5.11 -2.48
CA SER A 347 -9.91 -5.18 -3.74
C SER A 347 -9.58 -4.02 -4.71
N PHE A 348 -9.20 -2.86 -4.17
CA PHE A 348 -8.89 -1.66 -4.95
C PHE A 348 -7.82 -1.86 -6.04
N PRO A 349 -6.60 -2.38 -5.75
CA PRO A 349 -5.60 -2.58 -6.79
C PRO A 349 -6.02 -3.58 -7.87
N ILE A 350 -6.85 -4.58 -7.54
CA ILE A 350 -7.38 -5.56 -8.49
C ILE A 350 -8.31 -4.86 -9.47
N GLY A 351 -9.32 -4.14 -8.95
CA GLY A 351 -10.27 -3.38 -9.75
C GLY A 351 -9.59 -2.33 -10.63
N TYR A 352 -8.60 -1.62 -10.06
CA TYR A 352 -7.80 -0.64 -10.79
C TYR A 352 -7.00 -1.29 -11.94
N SER A 353 -6.34 -2.43 -11.68
CA SER A 353 -5.59 -3.18 -12.70
C SER A 353 -6.48 -3.66 -13.84
N MET A 354 -7.68 -4.18 -13.54
CA MET A 354 -8.65 -4.62 -14.54
C MET A 354 -9.20 -3.45 -15.37
N ALA A 355 -9.54 -2.34 -14.71
CA ALA A 355 -10.02 -1.14 -15.37
C ALA A 355 -8.97 -0.57 -16.34
N LEU A 356 -7.69 -0.56 -15.92
CA LEU A 356 -6.57 -0.15 -16.77
C LEU A 356 -6.41 -1.08 -17.97
N ALA A 357 -6.48 -2.40 -17.79
CA ALA A 357 -6.38 -3.36 -18.89
C ALA A 357 -7.49 -3.13 -19.92
N TRP A 358 -8.73 -3.06 -19.45
CA TRP A 358 -9.90 -2.82 -20.28
C TRP A 358 -9.84 -1.49 -21.05
N TRP A 359 -9.36 -0.42 -20.42
CA TRP A 359 -9.17 0.85 -21.11
C TRP A 359 -8.05 0.75 -22.16
N SER A 360 -6.93 0.09 -21.82
CA SER A 360 -5.82 -0.09 -22.74
C SER A 360 -6.21 -0.89 -23.99
N ASP A 361 -7.04 -1.93 -23.83
CA ASP A 361 -7.54 -2.75 -24.93
C ASP A 361 -8.45 -1.93 -25.85
N ARG A 362 -9.35 -1.11 -25.26
CA ARG A 362 -10.21 -0.19 -26.02
C ARG A 362 -9.43 0.86 -26.79
N GLN A 363 -8.33 1.37 -26.23
CA GLN A 363 -7.45 2.31 -26.93
C GLN A 363 -6.66 1.62 -28.04
N SER A 364 -6.14 0.40 -27.78
CA SER A 364 -5.39 -0.36 -28.78
C SER A 364 -6.28 -0.77 -29.96
N ALA A 365 -7.55 -1.11 -29.73
CA ALA A 365 -8.51 -1.38 -30.80
C ALA A 365 -8.82 -0.17 -31.69
N LYS A 366 -8.61 1.05 -31.16
CA LYS A 366 -8.81 2.31 -31.90
C LYS A 366 -7.52 2.82 -32.57
N SER A 367 -6.35 2.35 -32.14
CA SER A 367 -5.06 2.79 -32.64
C SER A 367 -4.54 1.82 -33.71
N VAL A 368 -4.56 2.25 -34.97
CA VAL A 368 -4.01 1.49 -36.12
C VAL A 368 -2.49 1.71 -36.27
N ALA A 369 -1.89 2.56 -35.43
CA ALA A 369 -0.47 2.90 -35.56
C ALA A 369 0.44 1.71 -35.16
N PRO A 370 1.45 1.36 -35.98
CA PRO A 370 2.41 0.32 -35.65
C PRO A 370 3.21 0.70 -34.39
N LEU A 371 3.45 -0.29 -33.52
CA LEU A 371 4.25 -0.13 -32.32
C LEU A 371 5.68 0.29 -32.68
N ASN A 372 6.08 1.50 -32.29
CA ASN A 372 7.45 1.96 -32.44
C ASN A 372 8.34 1.24 -31.40
N PRO A 373 9.29 0.38 -31.80
CA PRO A 373 10.11 -0.40 -30.86
C PRO A 373 10.93 0.47 -29.90
N SER A 374 11.33 1.65 -30.34
CA SER A 374 12.10 2.60 -29.54
C SER A 374 11.30 3.22 -28.38
N GLN A 375 9.97 3.11 -28.39
CA GLN A 375 9.11 3.63 -27.32
C GLN A 375 9.43 2.98 -25.97
N PHE A 376 9.69 1.68 -25.94
CA PHE A 376 9.99 0.95 -24.70
C PHE A 376 11.37 1.27 -24.14
N ALA A 377 12.33 1.61 -25.00
CA ALA A 377 13.67 2.04 -24.61
C ALA A 377 13.67 3.45 -24.00
N SER A 378 12.68 4.28 -24.33
CA SER A 378 12.61 5.67 -23.88
C SER A 378 12.41 5.80 -22.37
N ALA A 379 13.08 6.80 -21.78
CA ALA A 379 12.88 7.21 -20.39
C ALA A 379 11.46 7.75 -20.13
N THR A 380 10.72 8.15 -21.17
CA THR A 380 9.31 8.54 -21.04
C THR A 380 8.40 7.32 -20.82
N TYR A 381 8.83 6.11 -21.16
CA TYR A 381 8.09 4.87 -20.87
C TYR A 381 8.40 4.35 -19.45
N ASN A 382 8.26 5.23 -18.46
CA ASN A 382 8.45 4.92 -17.05
C ASN A 382 7.20 5.18 -16.22
N ASP A 383 7.21 4.64 -15.01
CA ASP A 383 6.17 4.88 -13.99
C ASP A 383 6.14 6.36 -13.57
N PHE A 384 5.02 6.80 -12.98
CA PHE A 384 4.77 8.22 -12.69
C PHE A 384 5.86 8.82 -11.79
N LYS A 385 6.28 8.06 -10.75
CA LYS A 385 7.38 8.45 -9.85
C LYS A 385 8.66 8.79 -10.62
N GLN A 386 9.07 7.93 -11.54
CA GLN A 386 10.30 8.12 -12.32
C GLN A 386 10.15 9.26 -13.33
N ARG A 387 8.99 9.40 -13.98
CA ARG A 387 8.71 10.55 -14.85
C ARG A 387 8.80 11.88 -14.09
N PHE A 388 8.28 11.92 -12.86
CA PHE A 388 8.35 13.08 -12.01
C PHE A 388 9.80 13.43 -11.63
N LEU A 389 10.62 12.43 -11.27
CA LEU A 389 12.05 12.65 -10.98
C LEU A 389 12.82 13.13 -12.21
N LEU A 390 12.53 12.58 -13.40
CA LEU A 390 13.13 13.02 -14.65
C LEU A 390 12.71 14.45 -15.01
N PHE A 391 11.45 14.80 -14.76
CA PHE A 391 10.94 16.17 -14.92
C PHE A 391 11.61 17.16 -13.95
N LEU A 392 11.77 16.79 -12.68
CA LEU A 392 12.54 17.62 -11.74
C LEU A 392 13.98 17.79 -12.23
N ARG A 393 14.62 16.70 -12.68
CA ARG A 393 15.97 16.77 -13.27
C ARG A 393 16.03 17.70 -14.48
N SER A 394 15.00 17.73 -15.33
CA SER A 394 14.97 18.64 -16.50
C SER A 394 14.85 20.10 -16.11
N ILE A 395 14.14 20.43 -15.02
CA ILE A 395 14.06 21.80 -14.50
C ILE A 395 15.42 22.30 -14.02
N PHE A 396 16.20 21.43 -13.37
CA PHE A 396 17.52 21.78 -12.84
C PHE A 396 18.67 21.65 -13.84
N ARG A 397 18.40 21.23 -15.09
CA ARG A 397 19.43 21.10 -16.12
C ARG A 397 19.55 22.40 -16.92
N SER A 398 20.76 22.93 -16.98
CA SER A 398 21.10 24.04 -17.88
C SER A 398 20.89 23.61 -19.34
N THR A 399 20.30 24.49 -20.13
CA THR A 399 19.81 24.36 -21.52
C THR A 399 20.83 23.95 -22.59
N ASN A 400 22.05 23.54 -22.22
CA ASN A 400 23.16 23.32 -23.16
C ASN A 400 23.37 21.87 -23.62
N GLU A 401 22.62 20.90 -23.11
CA GLU A 401 22.65 19.54 -23.64
C GLU A 401 21.53 19.37 -24.68
N THR A 402 21.88 19.58 -25.95
CA THR A 402 21.05 19.32 -27.12
C THR A 402 20.45 17.91 -27.06
N GLU A 403 19.14 17.84 -26.88
CA GLU A 403 18.35 16.61 -26.79
C GLU A 403 18.08 15.97 -28.18
N ASP A 404 18.94 16.25 -29.16
CA ASP A 404 18.71 15.92 -30.56
C ASP A 404 19.28 14.53 -30.90
N LYS A 405 18.37 13.58 -31.16
CA LYS A 405 18.61 12.25 -31.77
C LYS A 405 19.53 11.28 -31.02
N THR A 406 19.51 11.24 -29.69
CA THR A 406 20.19 10.15 -28.96
C THR A 406 19.50 8.80 -29.21
N LEU A 407 20.23 7.82 -29.74
CA LEU A 407 19.70 6.49 -30.01
C LEU A 407 19.40 5.77 -28.69
N SER A 408 18.11 5.54 -28.42
CA SER A 408 17.65 4.78 -27.25
C SER A 408 17.39 3.32 -27.66
N VAL A 409 18.09 2.38 -27.02
CA VAL A 409 18.00 0.94 -27.29
C VAL A 409 17.63 0.19 -26.01
N GLY A 410 16.81 -0.85 -26.17
CA GLY A 410 16.42 -1.75 -25.08
C GLY A 410 14.92 -1.73 -24.79
N GLY A 411 14.55 -2.12 -23.57
CA GLY A 411 13.16 -2.37 -23.19
C GLY A 411 12.60 -3.66 -23.81
N THR A 412 13.45 -4.66 -24.11
CA THR A 412 13.00 -5.91 -24.74
C THR A 412 11.98 -6.64 -23.88
N LEU A 413 12.16 -6.67 -22.55
CA LEU A 413 11.17 -7.27 -21.64
C LEU A 413 9.81 -6.60 -21.76
N HIS A 414 9.75 -5.27 -21.76
CA HIS A 414 8.48 -4.53 -21.87
C HIS A 414 7.81 -4.75 -23.22
N ARG A 415 8.60 -4.88 -24.29
CA ARG A 415 8.09 -5.25 -25.61
C ARG A 415 7.49 -6.66 -25.59
N LEU A 416 8.18 -7.64 -25.01
CA LEU A 416 7.68 -9.01 -24.84
C LEU A 416 6.39 -9.03 -24.00
N PHE A 417 6.35 -8.27 -22.90
CA PHE A 417 5.18 -8.12 -22.03
C PHE A 417 3.97 -7.48 -22.71
N ARG A 418 4.18 -6.71 -23.78
CA ARG A 418 3.10 -6.14 -24.60
C ARG A 418 2.62 -7.12 -25.66
N GLN A 419 3.52 -7.92 -26.23
CA GLN A 419 3.20 -8.95 -27.21
C GLN A 419 2.48 -10.14 -26.57
N HIS A 420 2.96 -10.60 -25.42
CA HIS A 420 2.37 -11.70 -24.68
C HIS A 420 2.46 -11.43 -23.16
N ALA A 421 1.30 -11.22 -22.53
CA ALA A 421 1.22 -10.87 -21.11
C ALA A 421 1.79 -11.97 -20.19
N GLY A 422 1.75 -13.23 -20.64
CA GLY A 422 2.31 -14.38 -19.92
C GLY A 422 3.80 -14.26 -19.58
N TYR A 423 4.61 -13.50 -20.32
CA TYR A 423 6.03 -13.35 -19.97
C TYR A 423 6.26 -12.54 -18.69
N ARG A 424 5.24 -11.85 -18.15
CA ARG A 424 5.36 -11.20 -16.84
C ARG A 424 5.35 -12.26 -15.74
N LYS A 425 6.40 -12.29 -14.92
CA LYS A 425 6.42 -13.13 -13.72
C LYS A 425 5.32 -12.75 -12.73
N LEU A 426 5.04 -11.46 -12.60
CA LEU A 426 3.99 -10.92 -11.72
C LEU A 426 3.13 -9.90 -12.47
N PRO A 427 2.00 -10.32 -13.07
CA PRO A 427 1.21 -9.48 -13.96
C PRO A 427 0.72 -8.16 -13.35
N LEU A 428 0.42 -8.15 -12.05
CA LEU A 428 -0.12 -6.98 -11.35
C LEU A 428 0.95 -5.96 -10.93
N PHE A 429 2.24 -6.28 -10.95
CA PHE A 429 3.30 -5.38 -10.50
C PHE A 429 4.08 -4.79 -11.68
N SER A 430 4.26 -3.48 -11.71
CA SER A 430 5.12 -2.81 -12.71
C SER A 430 6.60 -3.01 -12.38
N LEU A 431 7.36 -3.61 -13.30
CA LEU A 431 8.82 -3.75 -13.20
C LEU A 431 9.57 -2.46 -13.58
N ARG A 432 8.91 -1.52 -14.28
CA ARG A 432 9.55 -0.39 -14.98
C ARG A 432 10.42 0.48 -14.07
N ALA A 433 9.99 0.73 -12.83
CA ALA A 433 10.74 1.55 -11.89
C ALA A 433 12.10 0.94 -11.50
N SER A 434 12.26 -0.38 -11.62
CA SER A 434 13.50 -1.11 -11.27
C SER A 434 14.53 -1.15 -12.40
N ASP A 435 14.19 -0.67 -13.59
CA ASP A 435 15.09 -0.69 -14.73
C ASP A 435 16.31 0.22 -14.51
N CYS A 436 17.44 -0.22 -15.03
CA CYS A 436 18.68 0.50 -15.08
C CYS A 436 18.79 1.27 -16.40
N PHE A 437 19.30 2.50 -16.36
CA PHE A 437 19.63 3.25 -17.58
C PHE A 437 21.14 3.44 -17.68
N VAL A 438 21.73 3.09 -18.83
CA VAL A 438 23.15 3.30 -19.10
C VAL A 438 23.29 4.37 -20.17
N GLU A 439 23.89 5.50 -19.80
CA GLU A 439 24.27 6.56 -20.74
C GLU A 439 25.69 6.26 -21.25
N CYS A 440 25.82 5.96 -22.53
CA CYS A 440 27.11 5.83 -23.20
C CYS A 440 27.57 7.21 -23.68
N ARG A 441 28.77 7.62 -23.29
CA ARG A 441 29.31 8.95 -23.60
C ARG A 441 30.59 8.87 -24.42
N ASP A 442 30.74 9.80 -25.35
CA ASP A 442 31.96 9.97 -26.14
C ASP A 442 33.07 10.69 -25.35
N ALA A 443 34.22 10.93 -25.99
CA ALA A 443 35.35 11.66 -25.39
C ALA A 443 34.98 13.08 -24.91
N ASN A 444 33.98 13.72 -25.55
CA ASN A 444 33.49 15.04 -25.22
C ASN A 444 32.40 15.02 -24.13
N LYS A 445 32.14 13.84 -23.54
CA LYS A 445 31.09 13.59 -22.54
C LYS A 445 29.66 13.77 -23.10
N ILE A 446 29.50 13.78 -24.41
CA ILE A 446 28.20 13.85 -25.08
C ILE A 446 27.58 12.46 -25.08
N ILE A 447 26.28 12.38 -24.77
CA ILE A 447 25.56 11.10 -24.76
C ILE A 447 25.31 10.65 -26.20
N VAL A 448 25.97 9.57 -26.62
CA VAL A 448 25.83 9.00 -27.97
C VAL A 448 24.73 7.95 -28.04
N LYS A 449 24.54 7.18 -26.96
CA LYS A 449 23.58 6.08 -26.89
C LYS A 449 23.04 5.93 -25.48
N LYS A 450 21.75 5.61 -25.36
CA LYS A 450 21.10 5.28 -24.09
C LYS A 450 20.60 3.85 -24.13
N LEU A 451 20.96 3.06 -23.13
CA LEU A 451 20.50 1.69 -22.97
C LEU A 451 19.53 1.63 -21.80
N ARG A 452 18.38 1.01 -22.00
CA ARG A 452 17.49 0.61 -20.91
C ARG A 452 17.73 -0.86 -20.64
N LEU A 453 18.05 -1.22 -19.41
CA LEU A 453 18.25 -2.61 -18.99
C LEU A 453 17.23 -2.98 -17.92
N SER A 454 16.62 -4.15 -18.05
CA SER A 454 15.66 -4.70 -17.08
C SER A 454 16.21 -5.99 -16.46
N LEU A 455 15.95 -6.22 -15.18
CA LEU A 455 16.41 -7.44 -14.51
C LEU A 455 15.63 -8.67 -14.98
N LEU A 456 16.36 -9.75 -15.26
CA LEU A 456 15.82 -11.03 -15.66
C LEU A 456 14.85 -11.62 -14.64
N ALA A 457 15.02 -11.30 -13.35
CA ALA A 457 14.16 -11.75 -12.26
C ALA A 457 12.67 -11.41 -12.44
N GLY A 458 12.31 -10.44 -13.29
CA GLY A 458 10.93 -10.09 -13.65
C GLY A 458 10.33 -10.85 -14.85
N LEU A 459 11.15 -11.65 -15.56
CA LEU A 459 10.73 -12.46 -16.70
C LEU A 459 10.25 -13.85 -16.24
N ASP A 460 9.12 -14.28 -16.80
CA ASP A 460 8.71 -15.68 -16.82
C ASP A 460 9.04 -16.25 -18.20
N ARG A 461 9.81 -17.34 -18.24
CA ARG A 461 10.26 -17.98 -19.48
C ARG A 461 9.23 -18.91 -20.11
N GLN A 462 8.09 -19.16 -19.45
CA GLN A 462 7.01 -19.98 -19.99
C GLN A 462 7.42 -21.43 -20.27
N GLU A 463 8.35 -21.98 -19.49
CA GLU A 463 8.91 -23.34 -19.70
C GLU A 463 7.84 -24.43 -19.57
N ASP A 464 6.78 -24.19 -18.81
CA ASP A 464 5.72 -25.15 -18.54
C ASP A 464 4.58 -25.17 -19.59
N GLN A 465 4.48 -24.16 -20.47
CA GLN A 465 3.30 -23.95 -21.34
C GLN A 465 3.45 -24.45 -22.79
N GLY A 466 4.45 -25.29 -23.07
CA GLY A 466 4.70 -25.89 -24.40
C GLY A 466 5.84 -25.20 -25.17
N SER A 467 6.39 -25.89 -26.18
CA SER A 467 7.67 -25.54 -26.79
C SER A 467 7.73 -24.23 -27.55
N ASP A 468 6.58 -23.71 -28.01
CA ASP A 468 6.53 -22.61 -28.99
C ASP A 468 6.51 -21.21 -28.36
N THR A 469 6.09 -21.08 -27.10
CA THR A 469 6.13 -19.82 -26.33
C THR A 469 7.24 -19.78 -25.29
N ALA A 470 7.95 -20.89 -25.08
CA ALA A 470 9.04 -20.95 -24.12
C ALA A 470 10.29 -20.17 -24.62
N ILE A 471 10.82 -19.29 -23.77
CA ILE A 471 12.12 -18.65 -23.99
C ILE A 471 13.20 -19.59 -23.47
N ARG A 472 14.00 -20.16 -24.38
CA ARG A 472 15.04 -21.13 -24.02
C ARG A 472 16.35 -20.42 -23.72
N LEU A 473 17.15 -20.98 -22.82
CA LEU A 473 18.51 -20.52 -22.61
C LEU A 473 19.37 -20.87 -23.83
N CYS A 474 20.17 -19.92 -24.29
CA CYS A 474 21.21 -20.20 -25.24
C CYS A 474 22.26 -21.12 -24.57
N PRO A 475 22.69 -22.22 -25.21
CA PRO A 475 23.67 -23.14 -24.63
C PRO A 475 25.10 -22.59 -24.65
N ILE A 476 25.31 -21.39 -25.21
CA ILE A 476 26.63 -20.79 -25.40
C ILE A 476 26.82 -19.63 -24.43
N ASP A 477 28.00 -19.57 -23.82
CA ASP A 477 28.42 -18.42 -23.04
C ASP A 477 28.79 -17.24 -23.94
N HIS A 478 28.25 -16.08 -23.63
CA HIS A 478 28.49 -14.87 -24.41
C HIS A 478 29.42 -13.90 -23.68
N LEU A 479 30.30 -13.26 -24.45
CA LEU A 479 31.18 -12.18 -23.98
C LEU A 479 30.48 -10.80 -23.91
N GLN A 480 29.19 -10.73 -24.25
CA GLN A 480 28.42 -9.49 -24.21
C GLN A 480 28.14 -9.04 -22.76
N SER A 481 28.07 -7.74 -22.52
CA SER A 481 28.03 -7.19 -21.15
C SER A 481 26.72 -7.45 -20.38
N PHE A 482 25.64 -7.72 -21.11
CA PHE A 482 24.27 -7.88 -20.62
C PHE A 482 23.53 -8.90 -21.47
N CYS A 483 22.43 -9.43 -20.96
CA CYS A 483 21.58 -10.39 -21.65
C CYS A 483 20.87 -9.78 -22.86
N THR A 484 20.61 -10.61 -23.86
CA THR A 484 19.77 -10.28 -25.02
C THR A 484 18.77 -11.40 -25.29
N ILE A 485 17.59 -11.03 -25.80
CA ILE A 485 16.55 -11.99 -26.21
C ILE A 485 16.25 -11.76 -27.69
N ASN A 486 16.52 -12.76 -28.51
CA ASN A 486 16.26 -12.72 -29.95
C ASN A 486 15.97 -14.13 -30.49
N MET A 487 15.79 -14.24 -31.81
CA MET A 487 15.51 -15.51 -32.50
C MET A 487 16.77 -16.11 -33.15
N ASP A 488 17.90 -15.41 -33.04
CA ASP A 488 19.10 -15.71 -33.79
C ASP A 488 19.86 -16.84 -33.08
N SER A 489 19.85 -18.02 -33.69
CA SER A 489 20.69 -19.11 -33.23
C SER A 489 22.16 -18.71 -33.37
N CYS A 490 22.93 -18.86 -32.30
CA CYS A 490 24.36 -18.65 -32.37
C CYS A 490 24.98 -19.65 -33.34
N LEU A 491 25.82 -19.16 -34.26
CA LEU A 491 26.37 -19.91 -35.40
C LEU A 491 27.01 -21.27 -35.05
N VAL A 492 27.41 -21.52 -33.79
CA VAL A 492 28.00 -22.77 -33.33
C VAL A 492 26.97 -23.90 -33.13
N VAL A 493 25.70 -23.60 -32.85
CA VAL A 493 24.64 -24.63 -32.72
C VAL A 493 24.30 -25.25 -34.07
N ALA A 494 24.47 -24.50 -35.17
CA ALA A 494 24.27 -25.01 -36.53
C ALA A 494 25.37 -26.00 -36.98
N GLN A 495 26.55 -25.97 -36.35
CA GLN A 495 27.67 -26.86 -36.72
C GLN A 495 27.67 -28.18 -35.94
N THR A 496 27.11 -28.22 -34.73
CA THR A 496 27.02 -29.46 -33.94
C THR A 496 25.86 -30.36 -34.33
N THR A 497 24.89 -29.85 -35.09
CA THR A 497 23.78 -30.64 -35.66
C THR A 497 24.03 -31.12 -37.09
N SER A 498 25.22 -30.90 -37.68
CA SER A 498 25.53 -31.35 -39.04
C SER A 498 26.04 -32.80 -39.15
N MET A 499 26.02 -33.58 -38.06
CA MET A 499 26.33 -35.02 -38.10
C MET A 499 25.32 -35.83 -37.28
N GLN A 500 24.06 -35.89 -37.74
CA GLN A 500 23.18 -37.09 -37.73
C GLN A 500 21.70 -36.66 -37.89
N GLY A 501 21.04 -37.14 -38.94
CA GLY A 501 19.58 -37.27 -39.01
C GLY A 501 18.79 -35.99 -39.27
N PRO A 502 17.51 -36.10 -39.68
CA PRO A 502 16.80 -35.07 -40.43
C PRO A 502 16.68 -33.78 -39.63
N THR A 503 16.90 -32.67 -40.34
CA THR A 503 16.67 -31.29 -39.91
C THR A 503 15.35 -31.17 -39.16
N VAL A 504 15.41 -31.27 -37.83
CA VAL A 504 14.40 -30.68 -36.97
C VAL A 504 14.59 -29.19 -37.17
N SER A 505 13.75 -28.58 -38.01
CA SER A 505 13.63 -27.14 -38.05
C SER A 505 13.44 -26.70 -36.60
N LEU A 506 14.44 -26.01 -36.03
CA LEU A 506 14.25 -25.38 -34.74
C LEU A 506 13.07 -24.43 -34.95
N SER A 507 11.90 -24.81 -34.43
CA SER A 507 10.73 -23.95 -34.34
C SER A 507 11.21 -22.57 -33.89
N LYS A 508 10.64 -21.51 -34.48
CA LYS A 508 10.88 -20.11 -34.15
C LYS A 508 10.74 -19.90 -32.63
N SER A 509 11.80 -20.17 -31.88
CA SER A 509 11.84 -20.11 -30.43
C SER A 509 12.77 -18.97 -30.02
N LEU A 510 12.32 -18.15 -29.09
CA LEU A 510 13.11 -17.06 -28.53
C LEU A 510 14.23 -17.66 -27.68
N LEU A 511 15.45 -17.19 -27.89
CA LEU A 511 16.63 -17.57 -27.12
C LEU A 511 17.03 -16.42 -26.19
N LEU A 512 17.30 -16.75 -24.93
CA LEU A 512 17.90 -15.88 -23.94
C LEU A 512 19.42 -16.12 -23.94
N HIS A 513 20.16 -15.12 -24.40
CA HIS A 513 21.61 -15.11 -24.41
C HIS A 513 22.09 -14.45 -23.12
N ILE A 514 22.63 -15.22 -22.18
CA ILE A 514 23.11 -14.67 -20.91
C ILE A 514 24.38 -13.84 -21.13
N GLY A 515 24.46 -12.67 -20.49
CA GLY A 515 25.65 -11.83 -20.54
C GLY A 515 26.82 -12.44 -19.78
N ALA A 516 28.03 -11.96 -20.07
CA ALA A 516 29.26 -12.36 -19.41
C ALA A 516 29.12 -12.34 -17.89
N SER A 517 29.86 -13.21 -17.21
CA SER A 517 29.84 -13.29 -15.73
C SER A 517 28.43 -13.53 -15.14
N GLN A 518 27.53 -14.17 -15.90
CA GLN A 518 26.13 -14.42 -15.50
C GLN A 518 25.36 -13.12 -15.19
N CYS A 519 25.59 -12.07 -15.99
CA CYS A 519 24.88 -10.80 -15.82
C CYS A 519 23.37 -10.98 -16.00
N GLU A 520 22.56 -10.50 -15.05
CA GLU A 520 21.09 -10.66 -15.09
C GLU A 520 20.36 -9.50 -15.77
N TRP A 521 21.07 -8.47 -16.19
CA TRP A 521 20.47 -7.32 -16.87
C TRP A 521 20.20 -7.65 -18.33
N VAL A 522 18.97 -7.46 -18.79
CA VAL A 522 18.54 -7.71 -20.17
C VAL A 522 18.29 -6.37 -20.86
N LEU A 523 18.83 -6.22 -22.08
CA LEU A 523 18.63 -5.04 -22.92
C LEU A 523 17.18 -4.90 -23.39
#